data_AF-A0A7V9LAE0-F1
#
_entry.id   AF-A0A7V9LAE0-F1
#
_cell.length_a   1.000
_cell.length_b   1.000
_cell.length_c   1.000
_cell.angle_alpha   90.00
_cell.angle_beta   90.00
_cell.angle_gamma   90.00
#
_symmetry.space_group_name_H-M   'P 1'
#
loop_
_entity.id
_entity.type
_entity.pdbx_description
1 polymer ?
#
loop_
_entity_poly.entity_id
_entity_poly.type
_entity_poly.pdbx_seq_one_letter_code
_entity_poly.pdbx_strand_id
1 'polypeptide(L)'
;MRARLLACAIWIGVVACGSSNPPDPDVDSSGPADGVPPTEVQFQRDVVPILNRSCGSGTEGCHHRKTYGASVNMDCMGWLSLENAPLGAQFYGGPSAGQSTGCPDKTLHERLLQITVWQCRDGGLRNYVKAGDLASSYLINKIRGTNLCNADGSTNVSDQMPPPPPAAPFAISEGDILTLEAWVTAGAKND
;
A
#
# COMPACT_ATOMS: atom_id res chain seq x y z
N MET A 1 34.06 -41.82 7.56
CA MET A 1 33.49 -40.92 6.53
C MET A 1 32.50 -39.99 7.23
N ARG A 2 32.79 -38.69 7.33
CA ARG A 2 31.96 -37.71 8.03
C ARG A 2 31.08 -36.99 7.00
N ALA A 3 29.78 -37.23 7.04
CA ALA A 3 28.81 -36.54 6.19
C ALA A 3 28.55 -35.14 6.76
N ARG A 4 28.85 -34.11 5.96
CA ARG A 4 28.52 -32.70 6.23
C ARG A 4 27.07 -32.47 5.78
N LEU A 5 26.17 -32.13 6.70
CA LEU A 5 24.88 -31.53 6.35
C LEU A 5 25.11 -30.07 5.96
N LEU A 6 24.81 -29.74 4.71
CA LEU A 6 24.73 -28.37 4.21
C LEU A 6 23.47 -27.70 4.79
N ALA A 7 23.66 -26.57 5.47
CA ALA A 7 22.59 -25.64 5.77
C ALA A 7 22.23 -24.88 4.48
N CYS A 8 21.01 -25.05 4.00
CA CYS A 8 20.45 -24.25 2.91
C CYS A 8 19.85 -22.98 3.54
N ALA A 9 20.64 -21.91 3.57
CA ALA A 9 20.15 -20.59 3.95
C ALA A 9 19.33 -20.02 2.79
N ILE A 10 18.00 -20.09 2.89
CA ILE A 10 17.09 -19.40 1.98
C ILE A 10 17.12 -17.93 2.36
N TRP A 11 17.83 -17.13 1.57
CA TRP A 11 17.77 -15.67 1.62
C TRP A 11 16.40 -15.21 1.10
N ILE A 12 15.54 -14.73 2.00
CA ILE A 12 14.38 -13.93 1.61
C ILE A 12 14.92 -12.54 1.27
N GLY A 13 15.16 -12.30 -0.02
CA GLY A 13 15.56 -11.00 -0.53
C GLY A 13 14.44 -9.99 -0.33
N VAL A 14 14.76 -8.88 0.34
CA VAL A 14 13.97 -7.66 0.33
C VAL A 14 13.90 -7.19 -1.13
N VAL A 15 12.72 -7.25 -1.74
CA VAL A 15 12.48 -6.62 -3.05
C VAL A 15 12.46 -5.12 -2.81
N ALA A 16 13.64 -4.50 -2.88
CA ALA A 16 13.76 -3.06 -3.01
C ALA A 16 13.17 -2.66 -4.38
N CYS A 17 12.23 -1.72 -4.39
CA CYS A 17 11.62 -1.22 -5.61
C CYS A 17 12.67 -0.42 -6.41
N GLY A 18 13.44 -1.12 -7.23
CA GLY A 18 14.40 -0.55 -8.16
C GLY A 18 13.89 -0.75 -9.59
N SER A 19 13.39 0.31 -10.22
CA SER A 19 13.23 0.34 -11.67
C SER A 19 13.77 1.66 -12.19
N SER A 20 14.93 1.57 -12.80
CA SER A 20 15.61 2.62 -13.55
C SER A 20 14.85 2.91 -14.82
N ASN A 21 14.06 3.99 -14.85
CA ASN A 21 13.60 4.59 -16.09
C ASN A 21 14.22 6.00 -16.23
N PRO A 22 14.60 6.40 -17.47
CA PRO A 22 15.14 7.72 -17.74
C PRO A 22 14.07 8.82 -17.53
N PRO A 23 14.47 10.07 -17.25
CA PRO A 23 13.54 11.15 -16.94
C PRO A 23 12.71 11.53 -18.18
N ASP A 24 11.39 11.46 -18.04
CA ASP A 24 10.44 12.12 -18.95
C ASP A 24 10.41 13.63 -18.61
N PRO A 25 10.61 14.53 -19.59
CA PRO A 25 10.31 15.93 -19.41
C PRO A 25 8.80 16.18 -19.59
N ASP A 26 8.26 17.05 -18.75
CA ASP A 26 6.92 17.65 -18.86
C ASP A 26 5.73 16.80 -18.36
N VAL A 27 5.67 16.60 -17.04
CA VAL A 27 4.40 16.42 -16.33
C VAL A 27 4.03 17.72 -15.64
N ASP A 28 2.96 18.34 -16.15
CA ASP A 28 2.29 19.52 -15.60
C ASP A 28 1.96 19.29 -14.11
N SER A 29 2.72 19.95 -13.24
CA SER A 29 2.56 19.94 -11.78
C SER A 29 1.37 20.79 -11.35
N SER A 30 0.18 20.34 -11.69
CA SER A 30 -1.07 20.85 -11.09
C SER A 30 -1.36 20.11 -9.77
N GLY A 31 -0.34 19.98 -8.91
CA GLY A 31 -0.54 19.57 -7.51
C GLY A 31 -1.13 20.72 -6.70
N PRO A 32 -1.81 20.45 -5.56
CA PRO A 32 -2.24 21.52 -4.66
C PRO A 32 -1.03 22.38 -4.26
N ALA A 33 -1.13 23.69 -4.47
CA ALA A 33 -0.15 24.64 -3.97
C ALA A 33 -0.07 24.56 -2.43
N ASP A 34 1.14 24.53 -1.89
CA ASP A 34 1.50 24.80 -0.50
C ASP A 34 0.60 24.22 0.59
N GLY A 35 0.76 22.93 0.87
CA GLY A 35 0.62 22.36 2.22
C GLY A 35 -0.75 22.49 2.93
N VAL A 36 -1.80 22.93 2.23
CA VAL A 36 -3.15 23.01 2.79
C VAL A 36 -4.03 22.00 2.04
N PRO A 37 -4.59 20.98 2.72
CA PRO A 37 -5.49 20.05 2.07
C PRO A 37 -6.77 20.79 1.62
N PRO A 38 -7.43 20.33 0.54
CA PRO A 38 -8.70 20.91 0.12
C PRO A 38 -9.74 20.83 1.24
N THR A 39 -10.65 21.81 1.28
CA THR A 39 -11.71 21.93 2.30
C THR A 39 -12.67 20.74 2.32
N GLU A 40 -12.76 19.99 1.22
CA GLU A 40 -13.45 18.72 1.12
C GLU A 40 -12.63 17.78 0.23
N VAL A 41 -12.24 16.63 0.79
CA VAL A 41 -11.45 15.61 0.08
C VAL A 41 -12.39 14.51 -0.42
N GLN A 42 -12.39 14.29 -1.74
CA GLN A 42 -13.18 13.26 -2.40
C GLN A 42 -12.30 12.07 -2.77
N PHE A 43 -12.76 10.84 -2.52
CA PHE A 43 -11.90 9.66 -2.68
C PHE A 43 -11.42 9.47 -4.13
N GLN A 44 -12.34 9.51 -5.10
CA GLN A 44 -11.98 9.26 -6.50
C GLN A 44 -11.17 10.41 -7.11
N ARG A 45 -11.47 11.65 -6.73
CA ARG A 45 -10.83 12.85 -7.27
C ARG A 45 -9.45 13.10 -6.67
N ASP A 46 -9.30 12.93 -5.36
CA ASP A 46 -8.13 13.42 -4.63
C ASP A 46 -7.25 12.28 -4.12
N VAL A 47 -7.83 11.20 -3.60
CA VAL A 47 -7.08 10.08 -2.98
C VAL A 47 -6.54 9.11 -4.03
N VAL A 48 -7.38 8.66 -4.96
CA VAL A 48 -7.00 7.68 -5.97
C VAL A 48 -5.80 8.13 -6.83
N PRO A 49 -5.73 9.39 -7.32
CA PRO A 49 -4.57 9.83 -8.09
C PRO A 49 -3.26 9.81 -7.30
N ILE A 50 -3.30 10.10 -5.99
CA ILE A 50 -2.13 10.02 -5.10
C ILE A 50 -1.64 8.57 -5.02
N LEU A 51 -2.54 7.62 -4.75
CA LEU A 51 -2.19 6.20 -4.64
C LEU A 51 -1.63 5.65 -5.96
N ASN A 52 -2.25 6.02 -7.09
CA ASN A 52 -1.80 5.64 -8.43
C ASN A 52 -0.40 6.13 -8.75
N ARG A 53 -0.10 7.39 -8.44
CA ARG A 53 1.20 8.00 -8.69
C ARG A 53 2.28 7.48 -7.73
N SER A 54 2.03 7.53 -6.43
CA SER A 54 3.07 7.35 -5.41
C SER A 54 3.20 5.93 -4.88
N CYS A 55 2.21 5.06 -5.09
CA CYS A 55 2.25 3.68 -4.58
C CYS A 55 2.27 2.62 -5.69
N GLY A 56 2.30 3.06 -6.95
CA GLY A 56 2.54 2.18 -8.11
C GLY A 56 1.35 1.33 -8.50
N SER A 57 0.13 1.85 -8.34
CA SER A 57 -1.08 1.16 -8.77
C SER A 57 -1.50 1.41 -10.23
N GLY A 58 -0.75 2.21 -10.97
CA GLY A 58 -0.93 2.39 -12.43
C GLY A 58 0.16 1.76 -13.30
N THR A 59 1.26 1.30 -12.69
CA THR A 59 2.43 0.69 -13.35
C THR A 59 2.73 -0.65 -12.68
N GLU A 60 3.68 -1.46 -13.17
CA GLU A 60 4.13 -2.68 -12.45
C GLU A 60 4.92 -2.33 -11.16
N GLY A 61 4.36 -1.44 -10.32
CA GLY A 61 4.93 -0.96 -9.07
C GLY A 61 4.60 -1.87 -7.88
N CYS A 62 5.00 -1.42 -6.68
CA CYS A 62 5.05 -2.25 -5.47
C CYS A 62 3.65 -2.71 -5.00
N HIS A 63 2.58 -1.99 -5.37
CA HIS A 63 1.17 -2.33 -5.03
C HIS A 63 0.30 -2.64 -6.27
N HIS A 64 0.91 -3.21 -7.30
CA HIS A 64 0.22 -3.65 -8.53
C HIS A 64 -0.59 -4.94 -8.32
N ARG A 65 -1.63 -5.19 -9.11
CA ARG A 65 -2.52 -6.36 -9.02
C ARG A 65 -1.78 -7.69 -9.18
N LYS A 66 -0.68 -7.72 -9.94
CA LYS A 66 0.15 -8.92 -10.09
C LYS A 66 0.82 -9.34 -8.77
N THR A 67 0.98 -8.41 -7.82
CA THR A 67 1.45 -8.71 -6.45
C THR A 67 0.29 -9.05 -5.52
N TYR A 68 -0.96 -8.78 -5.92
CA TYR A 68 -2.17 -9.16 -5.19
C TYR A 68 -2.43 -10.67 -5.30
N GLY A 69 -2.18 -11.38 -4.20
CA GLY A 69 -2.33 -12.83 -4.11
C GLY A 69 -3.42 -13.29 -3.14
N ALA A 70 -4.53 -12.55 -2.97
CA ALA A 70 -5.58 -12.96 -2.03
C ALA A 70 -6.11 -14.37 -2.37
N SER A 71 -6.41 -15.15 -1.34
CA SER A 71 -7.02 -16.48 -1.50
C SER A 71 -7.86 -16.83 -0.28
N VAL A 72 -8.80 -17.75 -0.43
CA VAL A 72 -9.64 -18.23 0.69
C VAL A 72 -8.80 -18.83 1.83
N ASN A 73 -7.63 -19.39 1.52
CA ASN A 73 -6.71 -19.94 2.52
C ASN A 73 -6.00 -18.86 3.35
N MET A 74 -6.09 -17.60 2.94
CA MET A 74 -5.58 -16.43 3.65
C MET A 74 -6.72 -15.52 4.11
N ASP A 75 -7.92 -16.07 4.32
CA ASP A 75 -9.13 -15.31 4.67
C ASP A 75 -9.45 -14.18 3.67
N CYS A 76 -9.12 -14.40 2.40
CA CYS A 76 -9.20 -13.39 1.34
C CYS A 76 -8.38 -12.12 1.61
N MET A 77 -7.41 -12.20 2.52
CA MET A 77 -6.35 -11.23 2.66
C MET A 77 -5.29 -11.51 1.60
N GLY A 78 -4.79 -10.45 0.99
CA GLY A 78 -3.65 -10.49 0.07
C GLY A 78 -2.71 -9.34 0.37
N TRP A 79 -1.54 -9.33 -0.27
CA TRP A 79 -0.74 -8.12 -0.36
C TRP A 79 -1.62 -6.97 -0.87
N LEU A 80 -1.65 -5.82 -0.22
CA LEU A 80 -2.54 -4.74 -0.65
C LEU A 80 -2.16 -4.28 -2.06
N SER A 81 -3.10 -4.41 -2.99
CA SER A 81 -3.03 -3.70 -4.26
C SER A 81 -3.84 -2.42 -4.18
N LEU A 82 -3.22 -1.34 -4.64
CA LEU A 82 -3.75 0.00 -4.59
C LEU A 82 -4.41 0.42 -5.91
N GLU A 83 -4.59 -0.51 -6.86
CA GLU A 83 -5.27 -0.25 -8.13
C GLU A 83 -6.73 0.11 -7.92
N ASN A 84 -7.21 1.15 -8.61
CA ASN A 84 -8.63 1.51 -8.59
C ASN A 84 -9.45 0.57 -9.48
N ALA A 85 -9.53 -0.70 -9.08
CA ALA A 85 -10.25 -1.74 -9.77
C ALA A 85 -10.82 -2.77 -8.77
N PRO A 86 -11.94 -3.44 -9.10
CA PRO A 86 -12.38 -4.62 -8.38
C PRO A 86 -11.32 -5.72 -8.53
N LEU A 87 -10.75 -6.17 -7.41
CA LEU A 87 -9.79 -7.29 -7.38
C LEU A 87 -10.13 -8.21 -6.21
N GLY A 88 -9.85 -9.49 -6.39
CA GLY A 88 -10.15 -10.51 -5.40
C GLY A 88 -10.38 -11.86 -6.04
N ALA A 89 -11.17 -11.93 -7.10
CA ALA A 89 -11.75 -13.17 -7.62
C ALA A 89 -10.78 -14.10 -8.34
N GLN A 90 -9.64 -13.58 -8.81
CA GLN A 90 -8.65 -14.35 -9.54
C GLN A 90 -7.22 -13.94 -9.18
N PHE A 91 -6.27 -14.81 -9.46
CA PHE A 91 -4.86 -14.44 -9.44
C PHE A 91 -4.54 -13.62 -10.69
N TYR A 92 -3.82 -12.51 -10.53
CA TYR A 92 -3.47 -11.63 -11.66
C TYR A 92 -2.02 -11.79 -12.12
N GLY A 93 -1.19 -12.55 -11.40
CA GLY A 93 0.21 -12.79 -11.71
C GLY A 93 0.67 -14.22 -11.39
N GLY A 94 1.86 -14.57 -11.89
CA GLY A 94 2.47 -15.89 -11.67
C GLY A 94 1.82 -17.05 -12.44
N PRO A 95 2.21 -18.29 -12.14
CA PRO A 95 1.72 -19.49 -12.84
C PRO A 95 0.22 -19.74 -12.73
N SER A 96 -0.42 -19.19 -11.68
CA SER A 96 -1.86 -19.33 -11.44
C SER A 96 -2.69 -18.20 -12.05
N ALA A 97 -2.10 -17.29 -12.83
CA ALA A 97 -2.82 -16.14 -13.39
C ALA A 97 -4.10 -16.57 -14.15
N GLY A 98 -5.21 -15.88 -13.87
CA GLY A 98 -6.54 -16.18 -14.41
C GLY A 98 -7.30 -17.29 -13.67
N GLN A 99 -6.67 -18.01 -12.75
CA GLN A 99 -7.36 -19.00 -11.92
C GLN A 99 -8.13 -18.31 -10.78
N SER A 100 -9.26 -18.90 -10.39
CA SER A 100 -10.06 -18.43 -9.25
C SER A 100 -9.29 -18.55 -7.94
N THR A 101 -9.44 -17.54 -7.09
CA THR A 101 -8.90 -17.51 -5.72
C THR A 101 -9.91 -18.02 -4.69
N GLY A 102 -11.18 -18.14 -5.09
CA GLY A 102 -12.35 -18.36 -4.22
C GLY A 102 -12.84 -17.12 -3.46
N CYS A 103 -12.20 -15.96 -3.63
CA CYS A 103 -12.58 -14.72 -2.94
C CYS A 103 -13.52 -13.85 -3.80
N PRO A 104 -14.39 -13.03 -3.19
CA PRO A 104 -15.11 -12.02 -3.95
C PRO A 104 -14.18 -10.88 -4.36
N ASP A 105 -14.49 -10.21 -5.46
CA ASP A 105 -13.86 -8.93 -5.76
C ASP A 105 -14.24 -7.88 -4.71
N LYS A 106 -13.27 -7.04 -4.37
CA LYS A 106 -13.44 -5.83 -3.57
C LYS A 106 -12.92 -4.64 -4.35
N THR A 107 -13.62 -3.51 -4.28
CA THR A 107 -13.13 -2.23 -4.78
C THR A 107 -11.90 -1.76 -3.99
N LEU A 108 -11.15 -0.79 -4.52
CA LEU A 108 -10.02 -0.20 -3.80
C LEU A 108 -10.44 0.35 -2.43
N HIS A 109 -11.57 1.05 -2.37
CA HIS A 109 -12.12 1.59 -1.13
C HIS A 109 -12.40 0.49 -0.09
N GLU A 110 -13.11 -0.57 -0.50
CA GLU A 110 -13.38 -1.70 0.39
C GLU A 110 -12.09 -2.40 0.85
N ARG A 111 -11.09 -2.54 -0.02
CA ARG A 111 -9.80 -3.11 0.36
C ARG A 111 -9.10 -2.26 1.43
N LEU A 112 -9.10 -0.94 1.29
CA LEU A 112 -8.47 -0.03 2.26
C LEU A 112 -9.15 -0.09 3.63
N LEU A 113 -10.47 -0.20 3.69
CA LEU A 113 -11.21 -0.13 4.95
C LEU A 113 -11.47 -1.49 5.61
N GLN A 114 -11.61 -2.57 4.83
CA GLN A 114 -12.06 -3.87 5.33
C GLN A 114 -10.95 -4.92 5.43
N ILE A 115 -9.86 -4.80 4.67
CA ILE A 115 -8.76 -5.76 4.76
C ILE A 115 -7.82 -5.35 5.89
N THR A 116 -7.50 -6.32 6.74
CA THR A 116 -6.51 -6.16 7.78
C THR A 116 -5.10 -6.39 7.26
N VAL A 117 -4.16 -5.64 7.80
CA VAL A 117 -2.74 -5.67 7.45
C VAL A 117 -2.14 -6.99 7.96
N TRP A 118 -1.78 -7.87 7.03
CA TRP A 118 -1.20 -9.17 7.35
C TRP A 118 0.08 -9.07 8.20
N GLN A 119 0.87 -8.00 8.03
CA GLN A 119 2.10 -7.74 8.79
C GLN A 119 1.84 -7.51 10.28
N CYS A 120 0.61 -7.13 10.65
CA CYS A 120 0.24 -6.86 12.04
C CYS A 120 -0.41 -8.07 12.74
N ARG A 121 -0.42 -9.27 12.12
CA ARG A 121 -1.17 -10.42 12.63
C ARG A 121 -0.82 -10.78 14.09
N ASP A 122 0.46 -10.65 14.46
CA ASP A 122 0.94 -11.01 15.80
C ASP A 122 0.79 -9.87 16.82
N GLY A 123 0.67 -8.62 16.35
CA GLY A 123 0.51 -7.42 17.19
C GLY A 123 -0.93 -6.93 17.31
N GLY A 124 -1.90 -7.72 16.81
CA GLY A 124 -3.30 -7.34 16.68
C GLY A 124 -3.62 -6.81 15.28
N LEU A 125 -4.64 -7.39 14.64
CA LEU A 125 -5.07 -7.00 13.30
C LEU A 125 -5.42 -5.50 13.26
N ARG A 126 -4.84 -4.80 12.28
CA ARG A 126 -5.11 -3.38 11.99
C ARG A 126 -5.67 -3.25 10.59
N ASN A 127 -6.59 -2.34 10.37
CA ASN A 127 -7.02 -2.02 9.01
C ASN A 127 -5.98 -1.10 8.33
N TYR A 128 -5.91 -1.16 7.00
CA TYR A 128 -5.11 -0.20 6.25
C TYR A 128 -5.58 1.23 6.51
N VAL A 129 -6.90 1.44 6.53
CA VAL A 129 -7.54 2.70 6.90
C VAL A 129 -8.60 2.42 7.96
N LYS A 130 -8.58 3.20 9.04
CA LYS A 130 -9.64 3.25 10.04
C LYS A 130 -10.32 4.62 9.95
N ALA A 131 -11.53 4.62 9.40
CA ALA A 131 -12.33 5.83 9.20
C ALA A 131 -12.46 6.65 10.50
N GLY A 132 -12.11 7.94 10.44
CA GLY A 132 -12.18 8.87 11.57
C GLY A 132 -11.08 8.70 12.62
N ASP A 133 -10.12 7.79 12.41
CA ASP A 133 -9.06 7.50 13.38
C ASP A 133 -7.71 7.41 12.67
N LEU A 134 -7.07 8.58 12.57
CA LEU A 134 -5.79 8.74 11.89
C LEU A 134 -4.67 7.94 12.57
N ALA A 135 -4.62 7.99 13.91
CA ALA A 135 -3.57 7.36 14.70
C ALA A 135 -3.56 5.83 14.56
N SER A 136 -4.73 5.23 14.36
CA SER A 136 -4.88 3.78 14.15
C SER A 136 -4.80 3.35 12.69
N SER A 137 -4.78 4.29 11.73
CA SER A 137 -4.74 3.97 10.31
C SER A 137 -3.34 3.56 9.86
N TYR A 138 -3.18 2.30 9.46
CA TYR A 138 -1.87 1.75 9.12
C TYR A 138 -1.24 2.43 7.90
N LEU A 139 -2.02 2.79 6.88
CA LEU A 139 -1.53 3.47 5.67
C LEU A 139 -0.76 4.76 6.02
N ILE A 140 -1.33 5.60 6.88
CA ILE A 140 -0.72 6.87 7.28
C ILE A 140 0.53 6.62 8.11
N ASN A 141 0.46 5.69 9.07
CA ASN A 141 1.60 5.28 9.87
C ASN A 141 2.76 4.75 8.99
N LYS A 142 2.43 3.99 7.94
CA LYS A 142 3.40 3.47 6.97
C LYS A 142 4.05 4.57 6.15
N ILE A 143 3.29 5.59 5.76
CA ILE A 143 3.81 6.76 5.04
C ILE A 143 4.69 7.64 5.92
N ARG A 144 4.36 7.78 7.21
CA ARG A 144 5.11 8.60 8.18
C ARG A 144 6.26 7.86 8.87
N GLY A 145 6.35 6.53 8.74
CA GLY A 145 7.36 5.70 9.40
C GLY A 145 7.12 5.52 10.91
N THR A 146 5.87 5.62 11.36
CA THR A 146 5.47 5.61 12.78
C THR A 146 4.72 4.34 13.16
N ASN A 147 4.72 3.95 14.46
CA ASN A 147 3.85 2.94 15.08
C ASN A 147 3.38 1.78 14.15
N LEU A 148 4.35 1.06 13.58
CA LEU A 148 4.10 0.04 12.55
C LEU A 148 4.04 -1.35 13.16
N CYS A 149 2.84 -1.92 13.32
CA CYS A 149 2.59 -3.30 13.81
C CYS A 149 3.30 -3.74 15.11
N ASN A 150 4.12 -2.88 15.73
CA ASN A 150 4.93 -3.19 16.89
C ASN A 150 4.07 -3.07 18.14
N ALA A 151 4.01 -4.14 18.94
CA ALA A 151 3.21 -4.18 20.15
C ALA A 151 3.69 -3.16 21.21
N ASP A 152 4.96 -2.77 21.17
CA ASP A 152 5.57 -1.78 22.05
C ASP A 152 5.44 -0.33 21.55
N GLY A 153 4.78 -0.12 20.40
CA GLY A 153 4.61 1.19 19.77
C GLY A 153 5.90 1.78 19.18
N SER A 154 6.98 1.00 19.08
CA SER A 154 8.23 1.47 18.48
C SER A 154 8.06 1.83 17.00
N THR A 155 8.74 2.89 16.59
CA THR A 155 8.78 3.35 15.19
C THR A 155 9.96 2.70 14.48
N ASN A 156 9.73 2.19 13.27
CA ASN A 156 10.82 1.76 12.40
C ASN A 156 10.76 2.57 11.09
N VAL A 157 11.56 3.64 11.01
CA VAL A 157 11.64 4.48 9.82
C VAL A 157 12.13 3.69 8.59
N SER A 158 12.87 2.59 8.78
CA SER A 158 13.27 1.72 7.67
C SER A 158 12.09 0.99 7.02
N ASP A 159 10.97 0.89 7.72
CA ASP A 159 9.72 0.33 7.20
C ASP A 159 8.80 1.40 6.60
N GLN A 160 9.19 2.68 6.61
CA GLN A 160 8.44 3.76 5.98
C GLN A 160 8.33 3.53 4.46
N MET A 161 7.15 3.80 3.89
CA MET A 161 6.91 3.71 2.44
C MET A 161 6.22 4.97 1.90
N PRO A 162 6.74 5.60 0.83
CA PRO A 162 7.98 5.26 0.14
C PRO A 162 9.22 5.45 1.04
N PRO A 163 10.30 4.67 0.82
CA PRO A 163 11.48 4.76 1.67
C PRO A 163 12.14 6.15 1.55
N PRO A 164 12.64 6.73 2.65
CA PRO A 164 13.28 8.03 2.63
C PRO A 164 14.74 7.96 2.10
N PRO A 165 15.19 8.92 1.26
CA PRO A 165 14.40 9.98 0.66
C PRO A 165 13.50 9.43 -0.48
N PRO A 166 12.23 9.87 -0.60
CA PRO A 166 11.36 9.41 -1.67
C PRO A 166 11.97 9.77 -3.03
N ALA A 167 12.15 8.78 -3.90
CA ALA A 167 12.66 8.97 -5.24
C ALA A 167 11.52 8.89 -6.27
N ALA A 168 11.65 9.66 -7.35
CA ALA A 168 10.78 9.50 -8.52
C ALA A 168 10.85 8.05 -9.06
N PRO A 169 9.74 7.50 -9.61
CA PRO A 169 8.44 8.14 -9.80
C PRO A 169 7.50 8.07 -8.59
N PHE A 170 7.90 7.39 -7.51
CA PHE A 170 7.03 7.06 -6.37
C PHE A 170 7.08 8.08 -5.23
N ALA A 171 7.66 9.25 -5.46
CA ALA A 171 7.69 10.31 -4.48
C ALA A 171 6.26 10.72 -4.10
N ILE A 172 6.05 11.02 -2.82
CA ILE A 172 4.81 11.56 -2.28
C ILE A 172 5.11 12.91 -1.63
N SER A 173 4.32 13.93 -1.95
CA SER A 173 4.52 15.27 -1.39
C SER A 173 3.85 15.42 -0.04
N GLU A 174 4.27 16.38 0.78
CA GLU A 174 3.60 16.67 2.06
C GLU A 174 2.12 17.04 1.86
N GLY A 175 1.78 17.79 0.79
CA GLY A 175 0.40 18.12 0.46
C GLY A 175 -0.46 16.89 0.12
N ASP A 176 0.12 15.89 -0.54
CA ASP A 176 -0.55 14.61 -0.79
C ASP A 176 -0.81 13.86 0.52
N ILE A 177 0.17 13.83 1.43
CA ILE A 177 0.01 13.17 2.72
C ILE A 177 -1.10 13.86 3.52
N LEU A 178 -1.10 15.19 3.60
CA LEU A 178 -2.16 15.95 4.28
C LEU A 178 -3.54 15.71 3.66
N THR A 179 -3.62 15.51 2.34
CA THR A 179 -4.87 15.14 1.65
C THR A 179 -5.36 13.76 2.11
N LEU A 180 -4.47 12.76 2.19
CA LEU A 180 -4.80 11.43 2.73
C LEU A 180 -5.24 11.50 4.19
N GLU A 181 -4.53 12.26 5.02
CA GLU A 181 -4.84 12.43 6.45
C GLU A 181 -6.21 13.11 6.65
N ALA A 182 -6.52 14.13 5.85
CA ALA A 182 -7.81 14.82 5.86
C ALA A 182 -8.95 13.87 5.45
N TRP A 183 -8.77 13.07 4.39
CA TRP A 183 -9.76 12.07 3.98
C TRP A 183 -10.03 11.04 5.08
N VAL A 184 -8.98 10.48 5.71
CA VAL A 184 -9.14 9.53 6.82
C VAL A 184 -9.89 10.17 7.99
N THR A 185 -9.50 11.39 8.38
CA THR A 185 -10.10 12.14 9.49
C THR A 185 -11.57 12.45 9.22
N ALA A 186 -11.95 12.75 7.98
CA ALA A 186 -13.33 12.99 7.56
C ALA A 186 -14.21 11.72 7.49
N GLY A 187 -13.67 10.55 7.85
CA GLY A 187 -14.39 9.29 7.87
C GLY A 187 -14.17 8.41 6.64
N ALA A 188 -13.17 8.71 5.81
CA ALA A 188 -12.75 7.91 4.67
C ALA A 188 -13.90 7.53 3.73
N LYS A 189 -14.73 8.51 3.34
CA LYS A 189 -15.90 8.30 2.49
C LYS A 189 -15.50 7.93 1.06
N ASN A 190 -16.44 7.33 0.31
CA ASN A 190 -16.32 7.02 -1.12
C ASN A 190 -17.33 7.88 -1.89
N ASP A 191 -17.11 9.18 -1.89
CA ASP A 191 -17.93 10.24 -2.50
C ASP A 191 -17.42 10.68 -3.88
#